data_AF-A0A7V4LET7-F1
#
_entry.id   AF-A0A7V4LET7-F1
#
_cell.length_a   1.000
_cell.length_b   1.000
_cell.length_c   1.000
_cell.angle_alpha   90.00
_cell.angle_beta   90.00
_cell.angle_gamma   90.00
#
_symmetry.space_group_name_H-M   'P 1'
#
loop_
_entity.id
_entity.type
_entity.pdbx_description
1 polymer ?
#
loop_
_entity_poly.entity_id
_entity_poly.type
_entity_poly.pdbx_seq_one_letter_code
_entity_poly.pdbx_strand_id
1 'polypeptide(L)'
;MPKPPRTWITLAAGLAAAAAGCSTNYVEGRYSCVPGEEDTCPPGWYCHASDRRCYSYPPERPDARDVEPELDADSGADPGDDGDLEADAGDVEDGAATDVVEEADGFVPCSGDSCDDLDPCNGLETCRMTGLCEPGTPLPDYAECTTPGGSAGACLGGRCDWTLGEVTVPAGTFRRGDPTAAPGDPDAPVHEVVLTRSFRIDRYEVTNARYRACVATRVCRAPDRGGSHSRARYFDDPAFDRHPVLGVSWDDAVAFCGWLGRRLPTEAEWEMAARGDCARAAPATCGPEDERLYPWGDAAPRCDLANHDDAATGFCVPDGDTDAVGGRPDGASPYGVHDLAGNVAEWVADRYDPAYYRTACASGCTDPAGPATGAERVVRGGSWHDGPDRIGVAERAALAAGSRSEEVGFRCARDAP
;
A
#
# COMPACT_ATOMS: atom_id res chain seq x y z
N MET A 1 66.18 0.73 -24.60
CA MET A 1 65.93 0.75 -26.05
C MET A 1 66.42 -0.57 -26.64
N PRO A 2 65.78 -1.22 -27.63
CA PRO A 2 64.59 -0.84 -28.42
C PRO A 2 63.44 -1.90 -28.41
N LYS A 3 62.21 -1.44 -28.71
CA LYS A 3 61.16 -2.19 -29.46
C LYS A 3 61.42 -1.93 -30.96
N PRO A 4 61.00 -2.73 -31.98
CA PRO A 4 59.61 -3.18 -32.29
C PRO A 4 59.59 -4.55 -33.08
N PRO A 5 58.52 -5.03 -33.78
CA PRO A 5 57.27 -4.37 -34.18
C PRO A 5 55.93 -5.09 -33.94
N ARG A 6 54.91 -4.25 -34.09
CA ARG A 6 53.47 -4.52 -34.10
C ARG A 6 53.07 -5.18 -35.43
N THR A 7 52.11 -6.10 -35.37
CA THR A 7 51.18 -6.35 -36.48
C THR A 7 49.79 -6.56 -35.89
N TRP A 8 48.83 -5.82 -36.42
CA TRP A 8 47.41 -5.88 -36.07
C TRP A 8 46.73 -6.90 -36.98
N ILE A 9 45.95 -7.84 -36.42
CA ILE A 9 44.75 -8.42 -37.06
C ILE A 9 43.72 -8.68 -35.96
N THR A 10 42.54 -8.10 -36.14
CA THR A 10 41.30 -8.27 -35.37
C THR A 10 40.59 -9.57 -35.78
N LEU A 11 40.05 -10.35 -34.84
CA LEU A 11 38.60 -10.56 -34.61
C LEU A 11 38.32 -11.88 -33.83
N ALA A 12 37.53 -11.71 -32.76
CA ALA A 12 36.42 -12.55 -32.29
C ALA A 12 36.62 -13.94 -31.65
N ALA A 13 35.80 -14.08 -30.59
CA ALA A 13 35.14 -15.28 -30.05
C ALA A 13 35.84 -16.06 -28.91
N GLY A 14 35.32 -15.83 -27.69
CA GLY A 14 34.75 -16.90 -26.88
C GLY A 14 35.69 -17.67 -25.96
N LEU A 15 35.99 -17.10 -24.78
CA LEU A 15 36.38 -17.90 -23.62
C LEU A 15 35.12 -18.39 -22.90
N ALA A 16 34.90 -19.70 -22.94
CA ALA A 16 34.10 -20.41 -21.95
C ALA A 16 35.05 -21.00 -20.90
N ALA A 17 34.91 -20.56 -19.65
CA ALA A 17 35.47 -21.24 -18.49
C ALA A 17 34.40 -21.28 -17.40
N ALA A 18 34.23 -22.48 -16.86
CA ALA A 18 33.12 -22.92 -16.02
C ALA A 18 33.10 -22.27 -14.62
N ALA A 19 31.89 -22.05 -14.12
CA ALA A 19 31.57 -22.04 -12.71
C ALA A 19 30.34 -22.93 -12.48
N ALA A 20 30.44 -23.84 -11.51
CA ALA A 20 29.35 -24.68 -11.06
C ALA A 20 28.20 -23.82 -10.53
N GLY A 21 27.02 -23.95 -11.10
CA GLY A 21 25.80 -23.31 -10.62
C GLY A 21 24.82 -24.37 -10.12
N CYS A 22 24.41 -24.28 -8.86
CA CYS A 22 23.13 -24.81 -8.43
C CYS A 22 22.04 -24.05 -9.18
N SER A 23 21.26 -24.76 -9.99
CA SER A 23 20.06 -24.24 -10.63
C SER A 23 18.98 -24.06 -9.56
N THR A 24 18.72 -22.82 -9.17
CA THR A 24 17.41 -22.41 -8.64
C THR A 24 16.64 -21.83 -9.81
N ASN A 25 15.95 -22.69 -10.55
CA ASN A 25 14.93 -22.25 -11.51
C ASN A 25 13.75 -21.68 -10.73
N TYR A 26 13.75 -20.36 -10.54
CA TYR A 26 12.57 -19.61 -10.15
C TYR A 26 11.91 -19.06 -11.41
N VAL A 27 10.88 -19.77 -11.89
CA VAL A 27 9.94 -19.27 -12.90
C VAL A 27 8.54 -19.68 -12.43
N GLU A 28 7.76 -18.68 -12.01
CA GLU A 28 6.29 -18.67 -11.90
C GLU A 28 5.60 -19.99 -11.46
N GLY A 29 5.39 -20.16 -10.14
CA GLY A 29 4.15 -20.74 -9.60
C GLY A 29 3.62 -22.08 -10.13
N ARG A 30 4.43 -22.97 -10.70
CA ARG A 30 3.97 -24.31 -11.15
C ARG A 30 4.85 -25.40 -10.59
N TYR A 31 4.48 -25.94 -9.44
CA TYR A 31 5.02 -27.22 -8.97
C TYR A 31 4.56 -28.30 -9.97
N SER A 32 5.53 -28.88 -10.68
CA SER A 32 5.32 -30.04 -11.55
C SER A 32 5.57 -31.31 -10.75
N CYS A 33 4.76 -32.34 -10.98
CA CYS A 33 4.76 -33.56 -10.17
C CYS A 33 4.75 -34.84 -11.03
N VAL A 34 5.08 -35.96 -10.40
CA VAL A 34 5.05 -37.29 -11.02
C VAL A 34 3.95 -38.11 -10.34
N PRO A 35 2.90 -38.54 -11.06
CA PRO A 35 1.86 -39.37 -10.47
C PRO A 35 2.46 -40.67 -9.91
N GLY A 36 2.26 -40.93 -8.62
CA GLY A 36 2.76 -42.13 -7.93
C GLY A 36 4.05 -41.95 -7.12
N GLU A 37 4.60 -40.74 -7.02
CA GLU A 37 5.67 -40.41 -6.08
C GLU A 37 5.14 -39.54 -4.94
N GLU A 38 5.29 -40.03 -3.70
CA GLU A 38 4.51 -39.57 -2.53
C GLU A 38 4.87 -38.16 -2.02
N ASP A 39 5.96 -37.54 -2.51
CA ASP A 39 6.48 -36.26 -2.00
C ASP A 39 6.80 -35.22 -3.10
N THR A 40 6.00 -35.16 -4.17
CA THR A 40 6.26 -34.20 -5.28
C THR A 40 5.49 -32.88 -5.18
N CYS A 41 4.58 -32.73 -4.21
CA CYS A 41 3.79 -31.52 -3.99
C CYS A 41 3.91 -31.00 -2.54
N PRO A 42 3.74 -29.69 -2.30
CA PRO A 42 3.73 -29.13 -0.94
C PRO A 42 2.65 -29.76 -0.05
N PRO A 43 2.82 -29.76 1.29
CA PRO A 43 1.81 -30.24 2.23
C PRO A 43 0.46 -29.55 2.01
N GLY A 44 -0.63 -30.32 1.91
CA GLY A 44 -1.97 -29.80 1.63
C GLY A 44 -2.32 -29.64 0.14
N TRP A 45 -1.51 -30.22 -0.76
CA TRP A 45 -1.73 -30.22 -2.20
C TRP A 45 -1.71 -31.65 -2.77
N TYR A 46 -2.35 -31.88 -3.92
CA TYR A 46 -2.34 -33.16 -4.65
C TYR A 46 -1.82 -33.00 -6.08
N CYS A 47 -1.19 -34.05 -6.61
CA CYS A 47 -0.75 -34.10 -8.00
C CYS A 47 -1.88 -34.52 -8.92
N HIS A 48 -2.25 -33.69 -9.90
CA HIS A 48 -3.27 -33.98 -10.87
C HIS A 48 -2.72 -34.86 -12.01
N ALA A 49 -3.36 -36.02 -12.23
CA ALA A 49 -2.77 -37.11 -13.02
C ALA A 49 -2.63 -36.81 -14.51
N SER A 50 -3.45 -35.94 -15.08
CA SER A 50 -3.48 -35.69 -16.53
C SER A 50 -2.52 -34.59 -17.00
N ASP A 51 -2.25 -33.60 -16.16
CA ASP A 51 -1.42 -32.44 -16.50
C ASP A 51 -0.18 -32.29 -15.63
N ARG A 52 0.02 -33.19 -14.66
CA ARG A 52 1.24 -33.33 -13.86
C ARG A 52 1.56 -32.07 -13.06
N ARG A 53 0.53 -31.42 -12.50
CA ARG A 53 0.63 -30.22 -11.67
C ARG A 53 0.04 -30.42 -10.28
N CYS A 54 0.56 -29.68 -9.30
CA CYS A 54 0.02 -29.69 -7.94
C CYS A 54 -1.16 -28.71 -7.79
N TYR A 55 -2.23 -29.14 -7.12
CA TYR A 55 -3.41 -28.33 -6.79
C TYR A 55 -3.70 -28.41 -5.28
N SER A 56 -4.20 -27.34 -4.66
CA SER A 56 -4.61 -27.39 -3.26
C SER A 56 -5.87 -28.24 -3.09
N TYR A 57 -5.97 -28.97 -1.98
CA TYR A 57 -7.23 -29.64 -1.64
C TYR A 57 -8.31 -28.58 -1.39
N PRO A 58 -9.53 -28.72 -1.94
CA PRO A 58 -10.63 -27.84 -1.57
C PRO A 58 -10.93 -27.99 -0.07
N PRO A 59 -11.34 -26.91 0.63
CA PRO A 59 -11.70 -27.00 2.03
C PRO A 59 -12.87 -27.97 2.19
N GLU A 60 -12.69 -29.00 3.02
CA GLU A 60 -13.74 -29.98 3.31
C GLU A 60 -14.96 -29.25 3.88
N ARG A 61 -16.14 -29.47 3.28
CA ARG A 61 -17.40 -29.04 3.89
C ARG A 61 -17.59 -29.87 5.17
N PRO A 62 -17.96 -29.27 6.31
CA PRO A 62 -18.34 -30.05 7.48
C PRO A 62 -19.52 -30.96 7.12
N ASP A 63 -19.42 -32.21 7.55
CA ASP A 63 -20.40 -33.28 7.33
C ASP A 63 -21.83 -32.81 7.62
N ALA A 64 -22.73 -33.08 6.66
CA ALA A 64 -24.16 -32.90 6.81
C ALA A 64 -24.74 -34.02 7.68
N ARG A 65 -24.50 -33.95 8.99
CA ARG A 65 -25.27 -34.66 10.03
C ARG A 65 -25.33 -33.74 11.25
N ASP A 66 -26.52 -33.65 11.84
CA ASP A 66 -26.89 -32.82 13.00
C ASP A 66 -27.49 -31.44 12.66
N VAL A 67 -28.64 -31.47 11.98
CA VAL A 67 -29.67 -30.42 12.13
C VAL A 67 -30.99 -31.12 12.43
N GLU A 68 -31.39 -31.13 13.71
CA GLU A 68 -32.79 -31.37 14.06
C GLU A 68 -33.60 -30.08 13.85
N PRO A 69 -34.85 -30.16 13.34
CA PRO A 69 -35.65 -28.98 13.05
C PRO A 69 -36.50 -28.59 14.27
N GLU A 70 -36.32 -27.38 14.79
CA GLU A 70 -37.33 -26.77 15.66
C GLU A 70 -38.48 -26.24 14.79
N LEU A 71 -39.62 -26.92 14.94
CA LEU A 71 -40.95 -26.49 14.53
C LEU A 71 -41.45 -25.52 15.60
N ASP A 72 -41.91 -24.33 15.19
CA ASP A 72 -43.01 -23.65 15.87
C ASP A 72 -43.88 -22.91 14.85
N ALA A 73 -45.11 -23.43 14.71
CA ALA A 73 -46.30 -22.69 14.31
C ALA A 73 -46.68 -21.77 15.49
N ASP A 74 -47.44 -20.68 15.38
CA ASP A 74 -48.74 -20.50 14.72
C ASP A 74 -49.21 -19.04 14.94
N SER A 75 -50.26 -18.67 14.21
CA SER A 75 -51.16 -17.51 14.31
C SER A 75 -50.73 -16.22 13.56
N GLY A 76 -51.46 -15.69 12.58
CA GLY A 76 -52.77 -16.02 12.01
C GLY A 76 -53.58 -14.75 11.69
N ALA A 77 -54.10 -14.69 10.45
CA ALA A 77 -55.26 -13.92 9.93
C ALA A 77 -55.09 -12.37 9.74
N ASP A 78 -55.63 -11.67 8.74
CA ASP A 78 -56.36 -11.88 7.45
C ASP A 78 -56.41 -10.49 6.72
N PRO A 79 -57.05 -10.23 5.54
CA PRO A 79 -56.45 -9.39 4.50
C PRO A 79 -57.32 -8.16 4.15
N GLY A 80 -56.90 -7.42 3.12
CA GLY A 80 -57.74 -6.48 2.38
C GLY A 80 -57.36 -5.02 2.60
N ASP A 81 -56.91 -4.36 1.54
CA ASP A 81 -57.78 -3.40 0.84
C ASP A 81 -57.16 -3.04 -0.51
N ASP A 82 -58.06 -2.81 -1.44
CA ASP A 82 -57.89 -2.62 -2.87
C ASP A 82 -57.46 -1.17 -3.20
N GLY A 83 -56.86 -0.96 -4.37
CA GLY A 83 -56.50 0.39 -4.80
C GLY A 83 -55.80 0.47 -6.15
N ASP A 84 -56.55 0.16 -7.21
CA ASP A 84 -56.24 0.48 -8.60
C ASP A 84 -55.83 1.95 -8.80
N LEU A 85 -54.81 2.22 -9.62
CA LEU A 85 -54.85 3.29 -10.61
C LEU A 85 -53.96 2.95 -11.82
N GLU A 86 -54.65 2.90 -12.95
CA GLU A 86 -54.16 2.63 -14.29
C GLU A 86 -53.33 3.76 -14.92
N ALA A 87 -52.39 3.33 -15.76
CA ALA A 87 -52.14 3.77 -17.14
C ALA A 87 -51.72 5.23 -17.43
N ASP A 88 -50.56 5.36 -18.10
CA ASP A 88 -50.60 5.87 -19.47
C ASP A 88 -49.47 5.26 -20.32
N ALA A 89 -49.85 4.80 -21.51
CA ALA A 89 -48.99 4.27 -22.54
C ALA A 89 -48.99 5.30 -23.70
N GLY A 90 -47.82 5.57 -24.25
CA GLY A 90 -47.66 6.42 -25.44
C GLY A 90 -46.59 5.84 -26.36
N ASP A 91 -47.04 5.46 -27.55
CA ASP A 91 -46.39 4.80 -28.69
C ASP A 91 -45.10 5.49 -29.18
N VAL A 92 -44.00 4.77 -29.48
CA VAL A 92 -43.60 4.11 -30.76
C VAL A 92 -43.57 5.05 -31.97
N GLU A 93 -42.36 5.27 -32.52
CA GLU A 93 -42.15 5.27 -33.98
C GLU A 93 -40.86 4.52 -34.36
N ASP A 94 -41.03 3.69 -35.40
CA ASP A 94 -40.10 2.78 -36.05
C ASP A 94 -39.04 3.48 -36.91
N GLY A 95 -37.88 2.82 -37.04
CA GLY A 95 -36.81 3.19 -37.97
C GLY A 95 -35.91 2.00 -38.32
N ALA A 96 -36.47 1.09 -39.13
CA ALA A 96 -35.93 -0.05 -39.89
C ALA A 96 -34.40 -0.37 -39.88
N ALA A 97 -34.14 -1.66 -39.70
CA ALA A 97 -32.90 -2.38 -39.97
C ALA A 97 -32.68 -2.70 -41.46
N THR A 98 -31.40 -2.86 -41.85
CA THR A 98 -30.73 -3.90 -42.70
C THR A 98 -29.42 -3.27 -43.21
N ASP A 99 -28.23 -3.83 -43.02
CA ASP A 99 -27.74 -4.99 -43.78
C ASP A 99 -26.59 -5.74 -43.09
N VAL A 100 -26.37 -6.94 -43.62
CA VAL A 100 -25.64 -8.10 -43.08
C VAL A 100 -24.17 -8.12 -43.58
N VAL A 101 -23.28 -8.60 -42.71
CA VAL A 101 -21.85 -8.96 -42.82
C VAL A 101 -21.10 -8.85 -44.17
N GLU A 102 -19.89 -8.26 -44.09
CA GLU A 102 -18.68 -8.90 -44.64
C GLU A 102 -17.56 -8.86 -43.59
N GLU A 103 -17.01 -10.04 -43.30
CA GLU A 103 -15.73 -10.18 -42.61
C GLU A 103 -14.59 -9.82 -43.57
N ALA A 104 -13.66 -9.01 -43.09
CA ALA A 104 -12.31 -8.96 -43.63
C ALA A 104 -11.33 -8.87 -42.45
N ASP A 105 -10.56 -9.95 -42.27
CA ASP A 105 -9.33 -9.98 -41.49
C ASP A 105 -8.45 -8.79 -41.88
N GLY A 106 -8.43 -7.78 -41.02
CA GLY A 106 -7.70 -6.54 -41.23
C GLY A 106 -7.08 -6.11 -39.92
N PHE A 107 -5.87 -6.59 -39.66
CA PHE A 107 -4.94 -6.00 -38.69
C PHE A 107 -4.88 -4.48 -38.92
N VAL A 108 -5.47 -3.70 -38.01
CA VAL A 108 -5.35 -2.24 -37.99
C VAL A 108 -4.17 -1.91 -37.08
N PRO A 109 -2.98 -1.56 -37.61
CA PRO A 109 -1.90 -1.08 -36.77
C PRO A 109 -2.28 0.27 -36.18
N CYS A 110 -2.10 0.45 -34.87
CA CYS A 110 -2.17 1.76 -34.22
C CYS A 110 -1.14 2.69 -34.87
N SER A 111 -1.58 3.59 -35.73
CA SER A 111 -0.75 4.64 -36.31
C SER A 111 -1.15 5.98 -35.72
N GLY A 112 -0.29 6.55 -34.88
CA GLY A 112 -0.33 7.95 -34.46
C GLY A 112 -1.26 8.26 -33.29
N ASP A 113 -0.67 8.57 -32.14
CA ASP A 113 -1.14 9.46 -31.05
C ASP A 113 -2.62 9.43 -30.59
N SER A 114 -3.39 8.37 -30.82
CA SER A 114 -4.72 8.20 -30.21
C SER A 114 -4.75 7.03 -29.21
N CYS A 115 -4.31 7.30 -27.99
CA CYS A 115 -4.82 6.59 -26.80
C CYS A 115 -5.95 7.41 -26.15
N ASP A 116 -6.75 8.10 -26.98
CA ASP A 116 -7.91 8.91 -26.58
C ASP A 116 -9.22 8.12 -26.68
N ASP A 117 -9.14 6.80 -26.72
CA ASP A 117 -10.29 5.94 -26.57
C ASP A 117 -10.61 5.93 -25.08
N LEU A 118 -11.71 6.57 -24.72
CA LEU A 118 -12.43 6.41 -23.46
C LEU A 118 -12.96 4.96 -23.30
N ASP A 119 -12.20 3.95 -23.74
CA ASP A 119 -12.45 2.54 -23.51
C ASP A 119 -11.45 2.04 -22.43
N PRO A 120 -11.91 1.88 -21.18
CA PRO A 120 -11.09 1.41 -20.09
C PRO A 120 -10.78 -0.06 -20.34
N CYS A 121 -9.49 -0.41 -20.45
CA CYS A 121 -8.93 -1.76 -20.32
C CYS A 121 -9.92 -2.64 -19.46
N ASN A 122 -10.77 -3.43 -20.11
CA ASN A 122 -12.09 -3.86 -19.61
C ASN A 122 -12.05 -5.11 -18.70
N GLY A 123 -10.96 -5.25 -17.94
CA GLY A 123 -10.72 -6.42 -17.09
C GLY A 123 -10.22 -7.66 -17.83
N LEU A 124 -9.89 -7.56 -19.13
CA LEU A 124 -9.30 -8.65 -19.93
C LEU A 124 -7.91 -8.34 -20.52
N GLU A 125 -7.37 -7.15 -20.25
CA GLU A 125 -6.10 -6.69 -20.83
C GLU A 125 -5.12 -6.25 -19.74
N THR A 126 -3.85 -6.65 -19.87
CA THR A 126 -2.78 -6.27 -18.94
C THR A 126 -1.99 -5.07 -19.44
N CYS A 127 -1.73 -4.12 -18.53
CA CYS A 127 -0.75 -3.07 -18.75
C CYS A 127 0.67 -3.64 -18.55
N ARG A 128 1.42 -3.89 -19.63
CA ARG A 128 2.86 -4.18 -19.54
C ARG A 128 3.69 -2.91 -19.70
N MET A 129 4.98 -3.00 -19.31
CA MET A 129 6.03 -1.95 -19.28
C MET A 129 6.18 -1.04 -20.53
N THR A 130 5.44 -1.30 -21.60
CA THR A 130 5.43 -0.52 -22.85
C THR A 130 4.14 0.29 -23.06
N GLY A 131 3.14 0.12 -22.18
CA GLY A 131 1.79 0.72 -22.20
C GLY A 131 0.99 0.52 -23.47
N LEU A 132 1.06 -0.67 -24.04
CA LEU A 132 0.03 -1.18 -24.94
C LEU A 132 -0.86 -2.15 -24.13
N CYS A 133 -2.19 -1.98 -24.14
CA CYS A 133 -3.13 -3.01 -23.64
C CYS A 133 -3.09 -4.16 -24.68
N GLU A 134 -2.65 -5.35 -24.29
CA GLU A 134 -2.81 -6.59 -25.07
C GLU A 134 -3.72 -7.57 -24.31
N PRO A 135 -4.47 -8.46 -25.00
CA PRO A 135 -5.27 -9.50 -24.36
C PRO A 135 -4.39 -10.40 -23.50
N GLY A 136 -4.57 -10.34 -22.18
CA GLY A 136 -3.63 -10.93 -21.24
C GLY A 136 -4.24 -11.17 -19.86
N THR A 137 -3.87 -12.30 -19.26
CA THR A 137 -4.30 -12.71 -17.90
C THR A 137 -4.15 -11.54 -16.93
N PRO A 138 -5.22 -11.06 -16.26
CA PRO A 138 -5.14 -9.91 -15.36
C PRO A 138 -3.99 -10.10 -14.37
N LEU A 139 -3.17 -9.06 -14.21
CA LEU A 139 -2.19 -9.03 -13.14
C LEU A 139 -2.96 -9.26 -11.83
N PRO A 140 -2.44 -10.08 -10.90
CA PRO A 140 -3.06 -10.19 -9.59
C PRO A 140 -3.15 -8.78 -9.00
N ASP A 141 -4.27 -8.46 -8.35
CA ASP A 141 -4.40 -7.21 -7.63
C ASP A 141 -3.14 -7.01 -6.74
N TYR A 142 -2.65 -5.79 -6.71
CA TYR A 142 -1.44 -5.32 -6.02
C TYR A 142 -0.10 -5.71 -6.64
N ALA A 143 -0.09 -6.35 -7.81
CA ALA A 143 1.11 -6.43 -8.64
C ALA A 143 1.58 -5.02 -9.04
N GLU A 144 2.90 -4.81 -9.07
CA GLU A 144 3.48 -3.57 -9.59
C GLU A 144 3.10 -3.39 -11.06
N CYS A 145 2.70 -2.18 -11.41
CA CYS A 145 2.43 -1.78 -12.80
C CYS A 145 3.16 -0.47 -13.10
N THR A 146 3.55 -0.27 -14.36
CA THR A 146 4.32 0.89 -14.80
C THR A 146 3.71 1.52 -16.06
N THR A 147 3.68 2.85 -16.15
CA THR A 147 3.33 3.55 -17.39
C THR A 147 4.47 3.47 -18.43
N PRO A 148 4.19 3.73 -19.72
CA PRO A 148 5.21 4.13 -20.70
C PRO A 148 6.11 5.29 -20.26
N GLY A 149 5.58 6.18 -19.41
CA GLY A 149 6.30 7.30 -18.82
C GLY A 149 7.15 6.95 -17.58
N GLY A 150 7.17 5.69 -17.16
CA GLY A 150 8.02 5.19 -16.06
C GLY A 150 7.46 5.39 -14.64
N SER A 151 6.21 5.84 -14.49
CA SER A 151 5.56 5.95 -13.18
C SER A 151 5.13 4.57 -12.68
N ALA A 152 5.47 4.23 -11.44
CA ALA A 152 5.07 2.97 -10.80
C ALA A 152 3.76 3.14 -10.00
N GLY A 153 2.86 2.16 -10.13
CA GLY A 153 1.62 2.00 -9.36
C GLY A 153 1.41 0.52 -9.01
N ALA A 154 0.20 0.16 -8.60
CA ALA A 154 -0.19 -1.24 -8.43
C ALA A 154 -1.54 -1.53 -9.06
N CYS A 155 -1.77 -2.79 -9.44
CA CYS A 155 -3.03 -3.18 -10.05
C CYS A 155 -4.16 -3.20 -9.01
N LEU A 156 -5.30 -2.58 -9.30
CA LEU A 156 -6.50 -2.67 -8.48
C LEU A 156 -7.73 -2.69 -9.37
N GLY A 157 -8.48 -3.78 -9.35
CA GLY A 157 -9.71 -3.91 -10.15
C GLY A 157 -9.45 -3.82 -11.66
N GLY A 158 -8.33 -4.39 -12.11
CA GLY A 158 -7.93 -4.41 -13.53
C GLY A 158 -7.34 -3.10 -14.05
N ARG A 159 -7.12 -2.09 -13.22
CA ARG A 159 -6.46 -0.82 -13.59
C ARG A 159 -5.16 -0.62 -12.83
N CYS A 160 -4.19 0.05 -13.45
CA CYS A 160 -3.01 0.51 -12.72
C CYS A 160 -3.38 1.73 -11.89
N ASP A 161 -3.35 1.58 -10.58
CA ASP A 161 -3.59 2.64 -9.62
C ASP A 161 -2.24 3.21 -9.15
N TRP A 162 -1.98 4.42 -9.63
CA TRP A 162 -0.76 5.19 -9.37
C TRP A 162 -0.66 5.69 -7.92
N THR A 163 -1.77 5.62 -7.16
CA THR A 163 -1.77 5.86 -5.72
C THR A 163 -1.24 4.68 -4.91
N LEU A 164 -0.89 3.56 -5.56
CA LEU A 164 -0.33 2.36 -4.92
C LEU A 164 1.18 2.23 -5.06
N GLY A 165 1.87 3.31 -5.44
CA GLY A 165 3.33 3.31 -5.57
C GLY A 165 4.01 3.07 -4.22
N GLU A 166 5.08 2.27 -4.24
CA GLU A 166 6.02 2.19 -3.12
C GLU A 166 7.26 3.03 -3.42
N VAL A 167 7.95 3.43 -2.37
CA VAL A 167 9.23 4.11 -2.42
C VAL A 167 10.28 3.22 -1.76
N THR A 168 11.40 3.00 -2.45
CA THR A 168 12.56 2.32 -1.86
C THR A 168 13.34 3.30 -0.98
N VAL A 169 13.49 2.95 0.29
CA VAL A 169 14.38 3.61 1.23
C VAL A 169 15.65 2.75 1.35
N PRO A 170 16.84 3.28 1.06
CA PRO A 170 18.08 2.54 1.13
C PRO A 170 18.44 2.21 2.59
N ALA A 171 19.24 1.17 2.77
CA ALA A 171 19.92 0.93 4.04
C ALA A 171 20.81 2.15 4.36
N GLY A 172 20.90 2.50 5.65
CA GLY A 172 21.68 3.67 6.03
C GLY A 172 21.59 3.99 7.52
N THR A 173 22.32 5.03 7.89
CA THR A 173 22.28 5.61 9.23
C THR A 173 21.48 6.91 9.18
N PHE A 174 20.67 7.15 10.19
CA PHE A 174 19.99 8.43 10.39
C PHE A 174 19.99 8.82 11.87
N ARG A 175 19.77 10.11 12.14
CA ARG A 175 19.62 10.63 13.50
C ARG A 175 18.13 10.63 13.87
N ARG A 176 17.78 9.85 14.90
CA ARG A 176 16.41 9.62 15.35
C ARG A 176 16.12 10.38 16.64
N GLY A 177 14.93 10.97 16.74
CA GLY A 177 14.47 11.76 17.91
C GLY A 177 14.38 13.27 17.64
N ASP A 178 13.86 14.02 18.60
CA ASP A 178 13.68 15.48 18.48
C ASP A 178 14.91 16.24 19.00
N PRO A 179 15.60 17.04 18.16
CA PRO A 179 16.72 17.88 18.60
C PRO A 179 16.31 19.04 19.50
N THR A 180 15.03 19.40 19.53
CA THR A 180 14.49 20.52 20.32
C THR A 180 13.88 20.10 21.65
N ALA A 181 13.67 18.79 21.84
CA ALA A 181 13.04 18.23 23.01
C ALA A 181 13.85 18.44 24.30
N ALA A 182 13.13 18.70 25.39
CA ALA A 182 13.74 18.86 26.70
C ALA A 182 14.33 17.54 27.24
N PRO A 183 15.35 17.58 28.11
CA PRO A 183 15.84 16.38 28.78
C PRO A 183 14.72 15.66 29.53
N GLY A 184 14.52 14.37 29.23
CA GLY A 184 13.46 13.55 29.83
C GLY A 184 12.18 13.47 29.01
N ASP A 185 12.11 14.17 27.88
CA ASP A 185 11.07 13.97 26.87
C ASP A 185 11.16 12.55 26.23
N PRO A 186 10.03 11.88 25.93
CA PRO A 186 10.02 10.57 25.25
C PRO A 186 10.69 10.53 23.87
N ASP A 187 10.83 11.69 23.23
CA ASP A 187 11.38 11.83 21.88
C ASP A 187 12.87 12.20 21.93
N ALA A 188 13.43 12.37 23.14
CA ALA A 188 14.84 12.59 23.43
C ALA A 188 15.53 11.34 24.03
N PRO A 189 16.87 11.20 23.88
CA PRO A 189 17.76 12.05 23.11
C PRO A 189 17.71 11.73 21.61
N VAL A 190 18.22 12.66 20.82
CA VAL A 190 18.67 12.31 19.47
C VAL A 190 19.79 11.28 19.55
N HIS A 191 19.67 10.19 18.79
CA HIS A 191 20.64 9.09 18.74
C HIS A 191 20.75 8.54 17.32
N GLU A 192 21.85 7.87 17.00
CA GLU A 192 22.01 7.24 15.69
C GLU A 192 21.26 5.91 15.60
N VAL A 193 20.54 5.71 14.51
CA VAL A 193 19.93 4.43 14.16
C VAL A 193 20.47 3.97 12.82
N VAL A 194 20.88 2.70 12.76
CA VAL A 194 21.33 2.02 11.54
C VAL A 194 20.23 1.06 11.10
N LEU A 195 19.71 1.26 9.90
CA LEU A 195 18.91 0.24 9.20
C LEU A 195 19.81 -0.51 8.23
N THR A 196 20.01 -1.80 8.46
CA THR A 196 21.02 -2.60 7.73
C THR A 196 20.54 -3.04 6.36
N ARG A 197 19.24 -2.94 6.09
CA ARG A 197 18.60 -3.38 4.86
C ARG A 197 17.74 -2.25 4.31
N SER A 198 17.73 -2.15 2.98
CA SER A 198 16.74 -1.33 2.30
C SER A 198 15.36 -1.95 2.47
N PHE A 199 14.35 -1.09 2.49
CA PHE A 199 12.95 -1.49 2.55
C PHE A 199 12.15 -0.67 1.54
N ARG A 200 10.95 -1.13 1.26
CA ARG A 200 9.95 -0.39 0.50
C ARG A 200 8.83 0.03 1.43
N ILE A 201 8.35 1.25 1.28
CA ILE A 201 7.23 1.79 2.04
C ILE A 201 6.21 2.38 1.07
N ASP A 202 4.92 2.25 1.37
CA ASP A 202 3.86 2.85 0.57
C ASP A 202 4.08 4.37 0.48
N ARG A 203 3.99 4.92 -0.73
CA ARG A 203 4.17 6.36 -1.00
C ARG A 203 3.11 7.20 -0.30
N TYR A 204 1.92 6.66 -0.14
CA TYR A 204 0.73 7.28 0.42
C TYR A 204 0.13 6.39 1.51
N GLU A 205 -0.71 6.96 2.37
CA GLU A 205 -1.52 6.19 3.32
C GLU A 205 -2.46 5.22 2.57
N VAL A 206 -2.87 4.15 3.25
CA VAL A 206 -3.87 3.23 2.69
C VAL A 206 -5.20 3.96 2.55
N THR A 207 -5.75 3.97 1.33
CA THR A 207 -6.99 4.69 1.03
C THR A 207 -8.25 3.87 1.34
N ASN A 208 -9.40 4.55 1.42
CA ASN A 208 -10.72 3.90 1.54
C ASN A 208 -10.95 2.84 0.45
N ALA A 209 -10.66 3.16 -0.81
CA ALA A 209 -10.85 2.21 -1.92
C ALA A 209 -10.00 0.94 -1.76
N ARG A 210 -8.73 1.09 -1.36
CA ARG A 210 -7.85 -0.04 -1.09
C ARG A 210 -8.38 -0.91 0.03
N TYR A 211 -8.75 -0.28 1.15
CA TYR A 211 -9.19 -1.02 2.31
C TYR A 211 -10.51 -1.75 2.06
N ARG A 212 -11.45 -1.14 1.32
CA ARG A 212 -12.69 -1.80 0.87
C ARG A 212 -12.43 -3.05 0.03
N ALA A 213 -11.40 -3.07 -0.81
CA ALA A 213 -11.04 -4.27 -1.56
C ALA A 213 -10.64 -5.43 -0.63
N CYS A 214 -9.87 -5.16 0.42
CA CYS A 214 -9.58 -6.18 1.44
C CYS A 214 -10.84 -6.63 2.19
N VAL A 215 -11.74 -5.70 2.54
CA VAL A 215 -13.03 -6.01 3.17
C VAL A 215 -13.89 -6.92 2.28
N ALA A 216 -13.90 -6.68 0.96
CA ALA A 216 -14.64 -7.51 0.01
C ALA A 216 -14.16 -8.97 -0.02
N THR A 217 -12.87 -9.21 0.24
CA THR A 217 -12.30 -10.57 0.39
C THR A 217 -12.57 -11.21 1.75
N ARG A 218 -13.18 -10.47 2.69
CA ARG A 218 -13.44 -10.87 4.09
C ARG A 218 -12.19 -11.11 4.94
N VAL A 219 -11.02 -10.64 4.49
CA VAL A 219 -9.79 -10.66 5.28
C VAL A 219 -9.74 -9.48 6.24
N CYS A 220 -10.14 -8.29 5.79
CA CYS A 220 -10.23 -7.10 6.63
C CYS A 220 -11.64 -6.87 7.17
N ARG A 221 -11.72 -6.31 8.38
CA ARG A 221 -12.97 -5.84 8.99
C ARG A 221 -13.32 -4.45 8.48
N ALA A 222 -14.57 -4.22 8.08
CA ALA A 222 -15.05 -2.88 7.75
C ALA A 222 -14.98 -1.94 8.97
N PRO A 223 -14.66 -0.65 8.80
CA PRO A 223 -14.73 0.32 9.90
C PRO A 223 -16.13 0.37 10.52
N ASP A 224 -16.19 0.53 11.85
CA ASP A 224 -17.47 0.53 12.59
C ASP A 224 -18.35 1.76 12.28
N ARG A 225 -17.73 2.85 11.82
CA ARG A 225 -18.39 4.08 11.40
C ARG A 225 -18.08 4.34 9.94
N GLY A 226 -19.12 4.63 9.16
CA GLY A 226 -18.99 4.95 7.73
C GLY A 226 -18.66 6.41 7.41
N GLY A 227 -18.60 7.30 8.42
CA GLY A 227 -18.30 8.73 8.28
C GLY A 227 -16.96 9.12 8.89
N SER A 228 -16.52 10.35 8.62
CA SER A 228 -15.38 11.03 9.25
C SER A 228 -15.87 12.19 10.14
N HIS A 229 -14.96 13.06 10.59
CA HIS A 229 -15.26 14.18 11.48
C HIS A 229 -16.41 15.06 10.99
N SER A 230 -16.30 15.54 9.74
CA SER A 230 -17.24 16.49 9.14
C SER A 230 -18.18 15.85 8.11
N ARG A 231 -17.96 14.57 7.75
CA ARG A 231 -18.64 13.91 6.62
C ARG A 231 -19.41 12.67 7.08
N ALA A 232 -20.73 12.71 6.91
CA ALA A 232 -21.62 11.61 7.31
C ALA A 232 -21.40 10.30 6.51
N ARG A 233 -20.94 10.43 5.26
CA ARG A 233 -20.50 9.32 4.41
C ARG A 233 -19.08 9.57 3.98
N TYR A 234 -18.22 8.59 4.21
CA TYR A 234 -16.79 8.66 3.97
C TYR A 234 -16.27 7.33 3.43
N PHE A 235 -16.34 6.27 4.25
CA PHE A 235 -15.73 4.99 3.90
C PHE A 235 -16.40 4.34 2.67
N ASP A 236 -17.72 4.41 2.55
CA ASP A 236 -18.49 3.80 1.45
C ASP A 236 -18.87 4.78 0.33
N ASP A 237 -18.37 6.02 0.37
CA ASP A 237 -18.68 7.03 -0.63
C ASP A 237 -17.53 7.15 -1.64
N PRO A 238 -17.79 6.88 -2.95
CA PRO A 238 -16.80 6.99 -4.00
C PRO A 238 -16.05 8.33 -4.06
N ALA A 239 -16.66 9.41 -3.58
CA ALA A 239 -16.03 10.73 -3.53
C ALA A 239 -14.77 10.76 -2.66
N PHE A 240 -14.66 9.87 -1.67
CA PHE A 240 -13.55 9.80 -0.72
C PHE A 240 -12.66 8.56 -0.93
N ASP A 241 -12.70 7.96 -2.11
CA ASP A 241 -11.92 6.77 -2.47
C ASP A 241 -10.41 6.96 -2.33
N ARG A 242 -9.95 8.20 -2.52
CA ARG A 242 -8.56 8.61 -2.42
C ARG A 242 -8.18 9.19 -1.06
N HIS A 243 -9.08 9.21 -0.10
CA HIS A 243 -8.78 9.65 1.26
C HIS A 243 -8.27 8.46 2.09
N PRO A 244 -7.46 8.69 3.14
CA PRO A 244 -6.95 7.64 4.00
C PRO A 244 -8.09 6.88 4.68
N VAL A 245 -7.95 5.57 4.86
CA VAL A 245 -8.91 4.80 5.66
C VAL A 245 -8.81 5.21 7.13
N LEU A 246 -9.97 5.34 7.77
CA LEU A 246 -10.13 5.76 9.16
C LEU A 246 -10.86 4.69 9.97
N GLY A 247 -10.85 4.82 11.31
CA GLY A 247 -11.63 3.94 12.19
C GLY A 247 -11.13 2.49 12.24
N VAL A 248 -9.87 2.29 11.87
CA VAL A 248 -9.18 0.99 11.85
C VAL A 248 -8.26 0.85 13.05
N SER A 249 -8.22 -0.34 13.63
CA SER A 249 -7.31 -0.65 14.73
C SER A 249 -5.92 -1.05 14.22
N TRP A 250 -4.95 -1.17 15.13
CA TRP A 250 -3.63 -1.69 14.78
C TRP A 250 -3.71 -3.11 14.19
N ASP A 251 -4.56 -3.97 14.77
CA ASP A 251 -4.77 -5.33 14.28
C ASP A 251 -5.39 -5.35 12.87
N ASP A 252 -6.31 -4.42 12.57
CA ASP A 252 -6.87 -4.28 11.22
C ASP A 252 -5.81 -3.83 10.20
N ALA A 253 -4.96 -2.88 10.60
CA ALA A 253 -3.86 -2.39 9.78
C ALA A 253 -2.85 -3.51 9.46
N VAL A 254 -2.54 -4.35 10.46
CA VAL A 254 -1.73 -5.57 10.28
C VAL A 254 -2.41 -6.56 9.34
N ALA A 255 -3.71 -6.82 9.51
CA ALA A 255 -4.46 -7.72 8.64
C ALA A 255 -4.43 -7.25 7.18
N PHE A 256 -4.63 -5.95 6.95
CA PHE A 256 -4.55 -5.36 5.62
C PHE A 256 -3.16 -5.47 5.00
N CYS A 257 -2.10 -5.07 5.71
CA CYS A 257 -0.75 -5.19 5.15
C CYS A 257 -0.38 -6.66 4.92
N GLY A 258 -0.77 -7.58 5.82
CA GLY A 258 -0.55 -9.01 5.64
C GLY A 258 -1.28 -9.59 4.43
N TRP A 259 -2.50 -9.11 4.14
CA TRP A 259 -3.25 -9.48 2.95
C TRP A 259 -2.52 -9.11 1.65
N LEU A 260 -1.77 -8.01 1.65
CA LEU A 260 -0.89 -7.61 0.55
C LEU A 260 0.45 -8.38 0.49
N GLY A 261 0.70 -9.29 1.43
CA GLY A 261 2.03 -9.89 1.61
C GLY A 261 3.09 -8.89 2.11
N ARG A 262 2.65 -7.85 2.83
CA ARG A 262 3.45 -6.76 3.40
C ARG A 262 3.35 -6.78 4.93
N ARG A 263 3.88 -5.74 5.58
CA ARG A 263 3.81 -5.50 7.03
C ARG A 263 3.61 -4.01 7.31
N LEU A 264 3.37 -3.65 8.57
CA LEU A 264 3.56 -2.26 8.99
C LEU A 264 5.06 -1.91 8.99
N PRO A 265 5.45 -0.65 8.73
CA PRO A 265 6.81 -0.20 8.95
C PRO A 265 7.15 -0.27 10.44
N THR A 266 8.42 -0.46 10.78
CA THR A 266 8.87 -0.14 12.14
C THR A 266 8.83 1.37 12.36
N GLU A 267 8.82 1.79 13.60
CA GLU A 267 8.87 3.20 13.97
C GLU A 267 10.14 3.87 13.43
N ALA A 268 11.27 3.14 13.40
CA ALA A 268 12.51 3.63 12.82
C ALA A 268 12.48 3.72 11.29
N GLU A 269 11.88 2.75 10.61
CA GLU A 269 11.68 2.80 9.16
C GLU A 269 10.79 3.98 8.76
N TRP A 270 9.71 4.19 9.51
CA TRP A 270 8.80 5.32 9.29
C TRP A 270 9.53 6.67 9.45
N GLU A 271 10.29 6.84 10.54
CA GLU A 271 11.01 8.11 10.78
C GLU A 271 12.14 8.33 9.77
N MET A 272 12.86 7.28 9.37
CA MET A 272 13.86 7.39 8.31
C MET A 272 13.21 7.77 6.98
N ALA A 273 12.06 7.18 6.63
CA ALA A 273 11.31 7.53 5.43
C ALA A 273 10.83 8.99 5.43
N ALA A 274 10.49 9.54 6.60
CA ALA A 274 10.09 10.93 6.79
C ALA A 274 11.27 11.91 6.75
N ARG A 275 12.31 11.63 7.53
CA ARG A 275 13.43 12.54 7.78
C ARG A 275 14.52 12.47 6.70
N GLY A 276 14.85 11.27 6.23
CA GLY A 276 16.04 11.02 5.40
C GLY A 276 17.22 10.44 6.18
N ASP A 277 18.14 9.80 5.45
CA ASP A 277 19.42 9.33 5.96
C ASP A 277 20.53 10.39 5.91
N CYS A 278 21.64 10.11 6.62
CA CYS A 278 22.82 10.97 6.66
C CYS A 278 23.66 10.95 5.37
N ALA A 279 23.35 10.05 4.42
CA ALA A 279 24.07 9.98 3.15
C ALA A 279 23.58 11.04 2.15
N ARG A 280 22.49 11.73 2.47
CA ARG A 280 21.93 12.81 1.66
C ARG A 280 22.71 14.11 1.72
N ALA A 281 23.33 14.43 2.85
CA ALA A 281 24.22 15.58 2.97
C ALA A 281 25.67 15.17 2.70
N ALA A 282 26.44 16.05 2.06
CA ALA A 282 27.88 15.85 1.85
C ALA A 282 28.65 16.70 2.86
N PRO A 283 29.60 16.12 3.63
CA PRO A 283 30.06 14.73 3.62
C PRO A 283 29.04 13.75 4.23
N ALA A 284 29.08 12.47 3.82
CA ALA A 284 28.19 11.40 4.28
C ALA A 284 28.48 10.97 5.74
N THR A 285 28.32 11.89 6.67
CA THR A 285 28.45 11.73 8.10
C THR A 285 27.26 12.40 8.74
N CYS A 286 26.65 11.73 9.72
CA CYS A 286 25.51 12.31 10.43
C CYS A 286 25.90 13.62 11.13
N GLY A 287 25.10 14.66 10.91
CA GLY A 287 25.28 15.98 11.52
C GLY A 287 23.94 16.60 11.95
N PRO A 288 23.96 17.79 12.58
CA PRO A 288 22.75 18.54 12.90
C PRO A 288 21.90 18.88 11.66
N GLU A 289 22.51 18.98 10.49
CA GLU A 289 21.83 19.19 9.19
C GLU A 289 20.89 18.04 8.78
N ASP A 290 21.04 16.86 9.37
CA ASP A 290 20.20 15.69 9.12
C ASP A 290 19.00 15.64 10.10
N GLU A 291 18.94 16.50 11.11
CA GLU A 291 17.90 16.52 12.15
C GLU A 291 16.65 17.31 11.73
N ARG A 292 16.17 17.12 10.49
CA ARG A 292 15.01 17.84 9.94
C ARG A 292 13.78 17.75 10.84
N LEU A 293 13.09 18.87 11.09
CA LEU A 293 11.89 18.87 11.94
C LEU A 293 10.65 18.29 11.24
N TYR A 294 10.52 18.52 9.94
CA TYR A 294 9.42 18.04 9.09
C TYR A 294 9.97 17.32 7.86
N PRO A 295 9.16 16.55 7.11
CA PRO A 295 9.63 15.84 5.92
C PRO A 295 10.29 16.77 4.88
N TRP A 296 9.75 17.98 4.72
CA TRP A 296 10.27 19.02 3.80
C TRP A 296 11.45 19.83 4.36
N GLY A 297 11.86 19.62 5.62
CA GLY A 297 12.91 20.39 6.30
C GLY A 297 12.38 21.16 7.51
N ASP A 298 13.00 22.30 7.82
CA ASP A 298 12.75 23.04 9.08
C ASP A 298 11.81 24.24 8.92
N ALA A 299 11.29 24.46 7.70
CA ALA A 299 10.31 25.49 7.46
C ALA A 299 9.01 25.17 8.22
N ALA A 300 8.41 26.19 8.84
CA ALA A 300 7.17 26.04 9.58
C ALA A 300 6.07 25.40 8.71
N PRO A 301 5.22 24.52 9.27
CA PRO A 301 4.10 23.93 8.56
C PRO A 301 3.16 24.98 7.99
N ARG A 302 2.60 24.65 6.82
CA ARG A 302 1.62 25.45 6.09
C ARG A 302 0.68 24.48 5.38
N CYS A 303 -0.52 24.96 5.06
CA CYS A 303 -1.55 24.12 4.44
C CYS A 303 -1.23 23.61 3.03
N ASP A 304 -0.23 24.17 2.34
CA ASP A 304 0.31 23.64 1.07
C ASP A 304 1.37 22.54 1.28
N LEU A 305 1.86 22.34 2.51
CA LEU A 305 2.87 21.35 2.90
C LEU A 305 2.26 20.17 3.68
N ALA A 306 1.37 20.42 4.63
CA ALA A 306 0.66 19.38 5.39
C ALA A 306 -0.81 19.72 5.61
N ASN A 307 -1.65 18.71 5.85
CA ASN A 307 -3.02 18.91 6.32
C ASN A 307 -3.01 18.86 7.85
N HIS A 308 -3.21 19.99 8.54
CA HIS A 308 -3.09 20.08 9.99
C HIS A 308 -3.97 21.22 10.56
N ASP A 309 -4.03 21.34 11.89
CA ASP A 309 -4.57 22.52 12.56
C ASP A 309 -3.57 23.67 12.40
N ASP A 310 -3.97 24.68 11.63
CA ASP A 310 -3.17 25.82 11.27
C ASP A 310 -3.68 27.06 12.01
N ALA A 311 -2.83 27.61 12.87
CA ALA A 311 -3.20 28.77 13.69
C ALA A 311 -3.67 30.00 12.90
N ALA A 312 -3.32 30.12 11.61
CA ALA A 312 -3.74 31.24 10.77
C ALA A 312 -5.11 31.02 10.12
N THR A 313 -5.48 29.77 9.81
CA THR A 313 -6.69 29.41 9.05
C THR A 313 -7.71 28.57 9.84
N GLY A 314 -7.36 28.10 11.03
CA GLY A 314 -8.10 27.08 11.78
C GLY A 314 -7.70 25.70 11.30
N PHE A 315 -8.38 25.18 10.28
CA PHE A 315 -8.02 23.89 9.67
C PHE A 315 -7.63 24.09 8.21
N CYS A 316 -6.62 23.35 7.75
CA CYS A 316 -6.20 23.38 6.35
C CYS A 316 -7.29 22.88 5.38
N VAL A 317 -8.13 21.96 5.83
CA VAL A 317 -9.38 21.57 5.16
C VAL A 317 -10.55 22.25 5.89
N PRO A 318 -11.46 22.96 5.19
CA PRO A 318 -12.62 23.57 5.83
C PRO A 318 -13.40 22.58 6.70
N ASP A 319 -13.84 23.06 7.86
CA ASP A 319 -14.54 22.28 8.90
C ASP A 319 -13.73 21.14 9.56
N GLY A 320 -12.45 20.97 9.21
CA GLY A 320 -11.54 20.01 9.85
C GLY A 320 -11.80 18.57 9.41
N ASP A 321 -10.96 18.04 8.52
CA ASP A 321 -11.01 16.64 8.13
C ASP A 321 -9.76 16.22 7.34
N THR A 322 -9.67 14.94 7.01
CA THR A 322 -8.70 14.40 6.06
C THR A 322 -8.86 15.01 4.67
N ASP A 323 -7.77 14.96 3.91
CA ASP A 323 -7.73 15.27 2.49
C ASP A 323 -7.34 14.04 1.68
N ALA A 324 -7.46 14.12 0.36
CA ALA A 324 -6.98 13.06 -0.52
C ALA A 324 -5.47 12.88 -0.36
N VAL A 325 -5.02 11.62 -0.31
CA VAL A 325 -3.60 11.28 -0.18
C VAL A 325 -2.80 11.88 -1.35
N GLY A 326 -1.64 12.42 -1.05
CA GLY A 326 -0.77 13.11 -1.99
C GLY A 326 -1.24 14.51 -2.38
N GLY A 327 -2.23 15.08 -1.68
CA GLY A 327 -2.76 16.41 -1.98
C GLY A 327 -1.75 17.55 -1.80
N ARG A 328 -0.63 17.30 -1.11
CA ARG A 328 0.41 18.29 -0.78
C ARG A 328 1.80 17.79 -1.22
N PRO A 329 2.10 17.85 -2.53
CA PRO A 329 3.34 17.27 -3.06
C PRO A 329 4.60 17.95 -2.56
N ASP A 330 4.55 19.25 -2.25
CA ASP A 330 5.69 20.01 -1.72
C ASP A 330 6.02 19.64 -0.26
N GLY A 331 5.12 18.92 0.41
CA GLY A 331 5.33 18.34 1.74
C GLY A 331 5.92 16.93 1.73
N ALA A 332 6.25 16.38 0.55
CA ALA A 332 6.81 15.05 0.48
C ALA A 332 8.20 14.97 1.15
N SER A 333 8.50 13.80 1.69
CA SER A 333 9.81 13.50 2.29
C SER A 333 10.93 13.52 1.23
N PRO A 334 12.21 13.49 1.64
CA PRO A 334 13.32 13.45 0.69
C PRO A 334 13.35 12.17 -0.17
N TYR A 335 12.63 11.11 0.24
CA TYR A 335 12.43 9.89 -0.56
C TYR A 335 11.20 9.99 -1.48
N GLY A 336 10.36 11.02 -1.35
CA GLY A 336 9.13 11.19 -2.10
C GLY A 336 7.93 10.47 -1.48
N VAL A 337 7.96 10.24 -0.17
CA VAL A 337 6.81 9.69 0.58
C VAL A 337 5.96 10.87 1.05
N HIS A 338 4.67 10.84 0.76
CA HIS A 338 3.75 11.93 1.05
C HIS A 338 3.06 11.74 2.40
N ASP A 339 2.55 12.85 2.93
CA ASP A 339 1.65 12.87 4.09
C ASP A 339 2.23 12.19 5.34
N LEU A 340 3.55 12.22 5.50
CA LEU A 340 4.23 11.80 6.73
C LEU A 340 4.18 12.88 7.83
N ALA A 341 3.44 13.97 7.61
CA ALA A 341 3.14 15.00 8.58
C ALA A 341 1.71 15.48 8.37
N GLY A 342 0.86 15.32 9.38
CA GLY A 342 -0.56 15.62 9.31
C GLY A 342 -1.36 14.61 8.49
N ASN A 343 -2.53 15.03 8.03
CA ASN A 343 -3.58 14.21 7.44
C ASN A 343 -4.10 13.13 8.41
N VAL A 344 -3.38 12.04 8.61
CA VAL A 344 -3.69 11.05 9.65
C VAL A 344 -2.43 10.59 10.35
N ALA A 345 -2.51 10.40 11.67
CA ALA A 345 -1.46 9.70 12.38
C ALA A 345 -1.45 8.23 11.92
N GLU A 346 -0.27 7.60 11.92
CA GLU A 346 -0.11 6.29 11.29
C GLU A 346 0.34 5.22 12.28
N TRP A 347 -0.39 4.10 12.31
CA TRP A 347 0.06 2.90 13.02
C TRP A 347 1.40 2.39 12.47
N VAL A 348 2.34 2.10 13.38
CA VAL A 348 3.59 1.38 13.08
C VAL A 348 3.67 0.06 13.86
N ALA A 349 4.62 -0.81 13.53
CA ALA A 349 4.71 -2.15 14.11
C ALA A 349 5.02 -2.14 15.63
N ASP A 350 5.78 -1.14 16.08
CA ASP A 350 6.40 -1.08 17.40
C ASP A 350 5.40 -0.91 18.54
N ARG A 351 5.75 -1.47 19.69
CA ARG A 351 5.09 -1.14 20.97
C ARG A 351 5.64 0.18 21.50
N TYR A 352 4.83 0.92 22.24
CA TYR A 352 5.29 2.16 22.85
C TYR A 352 5.97 1.92 24.20
N ASP A 353 7.11 2.58 24.39
CA ASP A 353 7.74 2.81 25.68
C ASP A 353 8.39 4.20 25.67
N PRO A 354 7.98 5.12 26.57
CA PRO A 354 8.52 6.48 26.61
C PRO A 354 10.00 6.54 27.07
N ALA A 355 10.55 5.46 27.61
CA ALA A 355 11.95 5.37 28.00
C ALA A 355 12.84 4.67 26.95
N TYR A 356 12.27 4.14 25.86
CA TYR A 356 12.99 3.29 24.91
C TYR A 356 14.23 3.96 24.32
N TYR A 357 14.11 5.21 23.87
CA TYR A 357 15.23 5.98 23.30
C TYR A 357 16.36 6.20 24.32
N ARG A 358 16.00 6.52 25.57
CA ARG A 358 16.97 6.80 26.65
C ARG A 358 17.61 5.58 27.28
N THR A 359 17.07 4.39 27.01
CA THR A 359 17.51 3.15 27.67
C THR A 359 18.08 2.18 26.66
N ALA A 360 17.24 1.61 25.80
CA ALA A 360 17.63 0.59 24.83
C ALA A 360 18.47 1.17 23.68
N CYS A 361 18.24 2.42 23.29
CA CYS A 361 18.89 3.05 22.13
C CYS A 361 19.78 4.26 22.45
N ALA A 362 20.13 4.48 23.72
CA ALA A 362 20.86 5.68 24.13
C ALA A 362 22.24 5.82 23.47
N SER A 363 22.91 4.69 23.19
CA SER A 363 24.19 4.64 22.48
C SER A 363 24.04 4.35 20.98
N GLY A 364 22.84 4.55 20.45
CA GLY A 364 22.44 4.15 19.11
C GLY A 364 21.93 2.70 19.04
N CYS A 365 21.21 2.41 17.96
CA CYS A 365 20.54 1.13 17.73
C CYS A 365 20.72 0.65 16.28
N THR A 366 20.64 -0.66 16.08
CA THR A 366 20.65 -1.28 14.76
C THR A 366 19.35 -2.07 14.58
N ASP A 367 18.62 -1.80 13.50
CA ASP A 367 17.31 -2.38 13.18
C ASP A 367 16.34 -2.46 14.39
N PRO A 368 16.11 -1.35 15.14
CA PRO A 368 15.25 -1.39 16.31
C PRO A 368 13.80 -1.70 15.93
N ALA A 369 13.16 -2.57 16.70
CA ALA A 369 11.76 -2.99 16.54
C ALA A 369 10.91 -2.69 17.80
N GLY A 370 11.37 -1.74 18.61
CA GLY A 370 10.72 -1.35 19.85
C GLY A 370 10.94 -2.34 21.00
N PRO A 371 10.26 -2.14 22.15
CA PRO A 371 10.33 -3.03 23.30
C PRO A 371 9.53 -4.32 23.04
N ALA A 372 10.01 -5.44 23.62
CA ALA A 372 9.35 -6.74 23.48
C ALA A 372 7.94 -6.78 24.10
N THR A 373 7.69 -5.95 25.11
CA THR A 373 6.42 -5.85 25.85
C THR A 373 5.95 -4.41 25.94
N GLY A 374 4.66 -4.21 26.09
CA GLY A 374 4.03 -2.88 26.17
C GLY A 374 2.53 -2.97 25.92
N ALA A 375 1.75 -2.13 26.59
CA ALA A 375 0.29 -2.14 26.48
C ALA A 375 -0.21 -1.43 25.21
N GLU A 376 0.59 -0.49 24.69
CA GLU A 376 0.21 0.41 23.61
C GLU A 376 1.11 0.22 22.39
N ARG A 377 0.62 0.71 21.25
CA ARG A 377 1.29 0.75 19.96
C ARG A 377 1.62 2.19 19.61
N VAL A 378 2.71 2.37 18.90
CA VAL A 378 3.13 3.69 18.45
C VAL A 378 2.26 4.14 17.27
N VAL A 379 1.93 5.44 17.26
CA VAL A 379 1.45 6.16 16.07
C VAL A 379 2.35 7.35 15.79
N ARG A 380 2.51 7.69 14.51
CA ARG A 380 3.48 8.69 14.01
C ARG A 380 2.82 9.72 13.09
N GLY A 381 3.43 10.90 12.96
CA GLY A 381 3.10 11.90 11.94
C GLY A 381 2.02 12.93 12.29
N GLY A 382 1.20 12.68 13.32
CA GLY A 382 0.08 13.54 13.67
C GLY A 382 -1.02 13.59 12.60
N SER A 383 -2.12 14.27 12.87
CA SER A 383 -3.33 14.26 12.05
C SER A 383 -3.71 15.65 11.52
N TRP A 384 -4.80 15.71 10.74
CA TRP A 384 -5.44 16.96 10.31
C TRP A 384 -5.90 17.87 11.47
N HIS A 385 -6.07 17.31 12.67
CA HIS A 385 -6.51 18.02 13.87
C HIS A 385 -5.33 18.51 14.74
N ASP A 386 -4.13 18.03 14.46
CA ASP A 386 -2.95 18.32 15.27
C ASP A 386 -2.26 19.60 14.83
N GLY A 387 -1.72 20.35 15.80
CA GLY A 387 -0.96 21.57 15.56
C GLY A 387 0.47 21.31 15.07
N PRO A 388 1.21 22.37 14.68
CA PRO A 388 2.59 22.25 14.19
C PRO A 388 3.55 21.50 15.12
N ASP A 389 3.34 21.57 16.43
CA ASP A 389 4.13 20.89 17.46
C ASP A 389 3.87 19.37 17.53
N ARG A 390 2.85 18.86 16.84
CA ARG A 390 2.41 17.46 16.92
C ARG A 390 2.52 16.68 15.60
N ILE A 391 2.93 17.35 14.53
CA ILE A 391 3.09 16.76 13.18
C ILE A 391 4.56 16.63 12.76
N GLY A 392 5.50 16.88 13.67
CA GLY A 392 6.93 16.75 13.40
C GLY A 392 7.35 15.29 13.17
N VAL A 393 8.44 15.07 12.41
CA VAL A 393 8.91 13.70 12.10
C VAL A 393 9.34 12.92 13.36
N ALA A 394 9.66 13.62 14.43
CA ALA A 394 10.09 13.04 15.70
C ALA A 394 8.92 12.67 16.62
N GLU A 395 7.72 13.27 16.47
CA GLU A 395 6.61 13.23 17.43
C GLU A 395 5.98 11.85 17.62
N ARG A 396 6.10 11.29 18.83
CA ARG A 396 5.60 9.93 19.14
C ARG A 396 4.32 10.01 19.97
N ALA A 397 3.24 9.45 19.43
CA ALA A 397 2.04 9.19 20.20
C ALA A 397 1.83 7.68 20.40
N ALA A 398 0.96 7.34 21.35
CA ALA A 398 0.69 5.97 21.73
C ALA A 398 -0.80 5.75 21.92
N LEU A 399 -1.29 4.62 21.42
CA LEU A 399 -2.68 4.22 21.57
C LEU A 399 -2.77 2.72 21.83
N ALA A 400 -3.81 2.28 22.53
CA ALA A 400 -4.09 0.86 22.67
C ALA A 400 -4.30 0.21 21.28
N ALA A 401 -3.84 -1.03 21.10
CA ALA A 401 -3.89 -1.70 19.79
C ALA A 401 -5.32 -1.83 19.21
N GLY A 402 -6.33 -1.90 20.07
CA GLY A 402 -7.75 -1.97 19.69
C GLY A 402 -8.43 -0.61 19.47
N SER A 403 -7.74 0.50 19.69
CA SER A 403 -8.28 1.84 19.47
C SER A 403 -8.60 2.05 17.99
N ARG A 404 -9.71 2.75 17.72
CA ARG A 404 -10.19 3.10 16.39
C ARG A 404 -10.50 4.59 16.38
N SER A 405 -9.74 5.39 15.65
CA SER A 405 -9.85 6.85 15.61
C SER A 405 -10.14 7.35 14.20
N GLU A 406 -10.80 8.50 14.09
CA GLU A 406 -10.96 9.25 12.84
C GLU A 406 -9.72 10.08 12.46
N GLU A 407 -8.72 10.09 13.32
CA GLU A 407 -7.44 10.79 13.13
C GLU A 407 -6.29 9.81 12.84
N VAL A 408 -6.54 8.50 12.86
CA VAL A 408 -5.51 7.45 12.73
C VAL A 408 -5.80 6.54 11.55
N GLY A 409 -4.84 6.48 10.63
CA GLY A 409 -4.76 5.54 9.52
C GLY A 409 -3.47 4.72 9.61
N PHE A 410 -2.95 4.31 8.46
CA PHE A 410 -1.69 3.58 8.37
C PHE A 410 -1.17 3.51 6.93
N ARG A 411 0.09 3.09 6.80
CA ARG A 411 0.69 2.68 5.52
C ARG A 411 1.46 1.37 5.68
N CYS A 412 1.66 0.66 4.57
CA CYS A 412 2.39 -0.61 4.58
C CYS A 412 3.87 -0.44 4.18
N ALA A 413 4.67 -1.44 4.54
CA ALA A 413 6.06 -1.57 4.16
C ALA A 413 6.41 -3.05 3.88
N ARG A 414 7.51 -3.30 3.20
CA ARG A 414 8.09 -4.63 3.00
C ARG A 414 9.60 -4.55 2.84
N ASP A 415 10.28 -5.65 3.10
CA ASP A 415 11.71 -5.75 2.87
C ASP A 415 12.00 -5.62 1.37
N ALA A 416 13.09 -4.93 1.01
CA ALA A 416 13.53 -4.89 -0.38
C ALA A 416 14.25 -6.20 -0.75
N PRO A 417 14.19 -6.64 -2.03
CA PRO A 417 14.82 -7.88 -2.50
C PRO A 417 16.34 -7.95 -2.32
#